data_AF-A0A5J5QTC7-F1
#
_entry.id   AF-A0A5J5QTC7-F1
#
_cell.length_a   1.000
_cell.length_b   1.000
_cell.length_c   1.000
_cell.angle_alpha   90.00
_cell.angle_beta   90.00
_cell.angle_gamma   90.00
#
_symmetry.space_group_name_H-M   'P 1'
#
loop_
_entity.id
_entity.type
_entity.pdbx_description
1 polymer ?
#
loop_
_entity_poly.entity_id
_entity_poly.type
_entity_poly.pdbx_seq_one_letter_code
_entity_poly.pdbx_strand_id
1 'polypeptide(L)' 'MKDRCTHKKLVPMAVDKVMEVKGFPSRWKMIILELERLPSCLLNLLTHSCFSKNALCK' A
#
# COMPACT_ATOMS: atom_id res chain seq x y z
N MET A 1 14.94 -7.43 19.34
CA MET A 1 15.04 -7.48 17.86
C MET A 1 14.00 -6.52 17.30
N LYS A 2 14.45 -5.53 16.53
CA LYS A 2 13.67 -4.32 16.20
C LYS A 2 12.35 -4.63 15.48
N ASP A 3 11.36 -3.90 15.95
CA ASP A 3 9.93 -3.92 15.66
C ASP A 3 9.49 -4.05 14.19
N ARG A 4 8.46 -4.90 14.05
CA ARG A 4 7.18 -4.68 13.35
C ARG A 4 7.27 -4.07 11.95
N CYS A 5 7.12 -4.97 10.97
CA CYS A 5 6.69 -4.74 9.59
C CYS A 5 5.69 -3.56 9.48
N THR A 6 6.20 -2.37 9.18
CA THR A 6 5.42 -1.14 8.94
C THR A 6 4.64 -1.22 7.63
N HIS A 7 5.01 -2.13 6.72
CA HIS A 7 4.36 -2.31 5.41
C HIS A 7 2.96 -2.94 5.49
N LYS A 8 2.70 -3.83 6.45
CA LYS A 8 1.34 -4.36 6.67
C LYS A 8 0.31 -3.27 7.00
N LYS A 9 0.75 -2.07 7.38
CA LYS A 9 -0.12 -0.93 7.68
C LYS A 9 -0.34 -0.01 6.48
N LEU A 10 0.46 -0.10 5.42
CA LEU A 10 0.36 0.82 4.28
C LEU A 10 -0.88 0.57 3.43
N VAL A 11 -1.21 -0.70 3.14
CA VAL A 11 -2.44 -1.03 2.40
C VAL A 11 -3.68 -0.62 3.20
N PRO A 12 -3.85 -0.96 4.50
CA PRO A 12 -4.95 -0.44 5.31
C PRO A 12 -5.01 1.10 5.36
N MET A 13 -3.88 1.78 5.57
CA MET A 13 -3.84 3.25 5.60
C MET A 13 -4.22 3.87 4.25
N ALA A 14 -3.79 3.27 3.13
CA ALA A 14 -4.16 3.72 1.80
C ALA A 14 -5.66 3.55 1.56
N VAL A 15 -6.23 2.42 1.96
CA VAL A 15 -7.68 2.18 1.87
C VAL A 15 -8.46 3.21 2.70
N ASP A 16 -8.06 3.46 3.95
CA ASP A 16 -8.70 4.46 4.82
C ASP A 16 -8.65 5.86 4.20
N LYS A 17 -7.50 6.27 3.66
CA LYS A 17 -7.32 7.58 3.02
C LYS A 17 -8.14 7.73 1.75
N VAL A 18 -8.29 6.66 0.97
CA VAL A 18 -9.11 6.67 -0.25
C VAL A 18 -10.59 6.79 0.09
N MET A 19 -11.03 6.19 1.21
CA MET A 19 -12.42 6.31 1.69
C MET A 19 -12.78 7.72 2.17
N GLU A 20 -11.79 8.55 2.57
CA GLU A 20 -12.00 9.96 2.92
C GLU A 20 -12.27 10.87 1.70
N VAL A 21 -11.97 10.40 0.47
CA VAL A 21 -12.07 11.22 -0.74
C VAL A 21 -13.52 11.33 -1.22
N LYS A 22 -14.06 12.55 -1.22
CA LYS A 22 -15.46 12.85 -1.60
C LYS A 22 -15.75 12.82 -3.12
N GLY A 23 -14.76 12.51 -3.97
CA GLY A 23 -14.87 12.54 -5.43
C GLY A 23 -14.27 11.30 -6.10
N PHE A 24 -14.82 10.91 -7.26
CA PHE A 24 -14.46 9.70 -8.03
C PHE A 24 -14.52 8.34 -7.28
N PRO A 25 -15.60 8.02 -6.54
CA PRO A 25 -15.66 6.81 -5.72
C PRO A 25 -15.48 5.50 -6.53
N SER A 26 -15.93 5.49 -7.78
CA SER A 26 -15.82 4.31 -8.67
C SER A 26 -14.37 4.02 -9.08
N ARG A 27 -13.58 5.04 -9.39
CA ARG A 27 -12.15 4.89 -9.75
C ARG A 27 -11.33 4.49 -8.53
N TRP A 28 -11.63 5.09 -7.39
CA TRP A 28 -11.00 4.78 -6.11
C TRP A 28 -11.31 3.36 -5.62
N LYS A 29 -12.55 2.88 -5.79
CA LYS A 29 -12.91 1.48 -5.55
C LYS A 29 -12.05 0.50 -6.35
N MET A 30 -11.77 0.82 -7.62
CA MET A 30 -10.94 -0.05 -8.46
C MET A 30 -9.49 -0.11 -7.96
N ILE A 31 -8.94 1.04 -7.50
CA ILE A 31 -7.60 1.09 -6.91
C ILE A 31 -7.54 0.32 -5.59
N ILE A 32 -8.56 0.43 -4.73
CA ILE A 32 -8.66 -0.34 -3.48
C ILE A 32 -8.67 -1.85 -3.77
N LEU A 33 -9.51 -2.30 -4.71
CA LEU A 33 -9.59 -3.71 -5.09
C LEU A 33 -8.25 -4.26 -5.61
N GLU A 34 -7.49 -3.44 -6.33
CA GLU A 34 -6.17 -3.83 -6.82
C GLU A 34 -5.13 -3.89 -5.69
N LEU A 35 -5.18 -2.94 -4.75
CA LEU A 35 -4.31 -2.94 -3.56
C LEU A 35 -4.58 -4.13 -2.63
N GLU A 36 -5.84 -4.51 -2.46
CA GLU A 36 -6.23 -5.68 -1.65
C GLU A 36 -5.83 -7.01 -2.30
N ARG A 37 -5.76 -7.05 -3.64
CA ARG A 37 -5.33 -8.23 -4.40
C ARG A 37 -3.81 -8.43 -4.41
N LEU A 38 -3.01 -7.43 -4.01
CA LEU A 38 -1.56 -7.56 -4.01
C LEU A 38 -1.11 -8.68 -3.06
N PRO A 39 -0.40 -9.70 -3.55
CA PRO A 39 0.13 -10.74 -2.70
C PRO A 39 1.19 -10.18 -1.75
N SER A 40 1.20 -10.71 -0.52
CA SER A 40 2.10 -10.28 0.56
C SER A 40 3.59 -10.36 0.21
N CYS A 41 3.97 -11.23 -0.73
CA CYS A 41 5.34 -11.34 -1.25
C CYS A 41 5.80 -10.09 -2.02
N LEU A 42 4.89 -9.36 -2.69
CA LEU A 42 5.21 -8.10 -3.39
C LEU A 42 5.44 -6.96 -2.39
N LEU A 43 4.67 -6.91 -1.29
CA LEU A 43 4.93 -5.95 -0.20
C LEU A 43 6.34 -6.15 0.39
N ASN A 44 6.76 -7.40 0.58
CA ASN A 44 8.13 -7.69 1.02
C ASN A 44 9.18 -7.20 0.01
N LEU A 45 8.88 -7.31 -1.28
CA LEU A 45 9.78 -6.83 -2.34
C LEU A 45 9.93 -5.31 -2.35
N LEU A 46 8.84 -4.56 -2.10
CA LEU A 46 8.89 -3.09 -1.98
C LEU A 46 9.76 -2.62 -0.81
N THR A 47 9.86 -3.42 0.25
CA THR A 47 10.78 -3.19 1.39
C THR A 47 12.21 -3.67 1.15
N HIS A 48 12.46 -4.42 0.07
CA HIS A 48 13.79 -4.91 -0.24
C HIS A 48 14.70 -3.74 -0.62
N SER A 49 15.95 -3.76 -0.18
CA SER A 49 16.93 -2.68 -0.39
C SER A 49 17.15 -2.29 -1.86
N CYS A 50 16.86 -3.24 -2.77
CA CYS A 50 16.87 -3.01 -4.23
C CYS A 50 15.76 -2.04 -4.68
N PHE A 51 14.59 -2.09 -4.06
CA PHE A 51 13.39 -1.32 -4.45
C PHE A 51 13.08 -0.16 -3.51
N SER A 52 13.61 -0.18 -2.28
CA SER A 52 13.42 0.90 -1.28
C SER A 52 14.00 2.27 -1.73
N LYS A 53 14.80 2.30 -2.80
CA LYS A 53 15.35 3.54 -3.40
C LYS A 53 14.41 4.19 -4.41
N ASN A 54 13.35 3.52 -4.85
CA ASN A 54 12.36 4.15 -5.71
C ASN A 54 11.60 5.22 -4.94
N ALA A 55 11.39 6.38 -5.57
CA ALA A 55 10.65 7.51 -5.00
C ALA A 55 9.21 7.14 -4.56
N LEU A 56 8.70 5.99 -5.00
CA LEU A 56 7.39 5.44 -4.67
C LEU A 56 7.32 4.77 -3.27
N CYS A 57 8.45 4.50 -2.61
CA CYS A 57 8.52 3.78 -1.32
C CYS A 57 9.12 4.62 -0.17
N LYS A 58 9.15 5.95 -0.30
CA LYS A 58 9.61 6.89 0.74
C LYS A 58 8.45 7.55 1.46
#